data_AF-A0A382BY45-F1
#
_entry.id   AF-A0A382BY45-F1
#
_cell.length_a   1.000
_cell.length_b   1.000
_cell.length_c   1.000
_cell.angle_alpha   90.00
_cell.angle_beta   90.00
_cell.angle_gamma   90.00
#
_symmetry.space_group_name_H-M   'P 1'
#
loop_
_entity.id
_entity.type
_entity.pdbx_description
1 polymer ?
#
loop_
_entity_poly.entity_id
_entity_poly.type
_entity_poly.pdbx_seq_one_letter_code
_entity_poly.pdbx_strand_id
1 'polypeptide(L)'
;LYTLPLLVVAIWALCLRRWTEGIGKAVIIALVLSTAYQAWCVGAQRIVLTRAKDLLRQSSIEQDKLLAIPLPFTSLFWRAIVLKNDNYVNLYMPLFGDTRHTTVYIHPRNLSLAGCLGKNSAFSQLSSFSRGFYRLDQHRDVIQFSDLRMGLTPNYIFSYAIAKLSVKGTKEMPPRRIFGPRSGPGDVDWLFANLLRNPKIRPTEKPHWIKATDLAHTVGQKTAQLGCHFRPPDG
;
A
#
# COMPACT_ATOMS: atom_id res chain seq x y z
N LEU A 1 2.14 -1.12 -18.26
CA LEU A 1 3.30 -0.83 -19.11
C LEU A 1 3.91 -2.11 -19.70
N TYR A 2 4.28 -3.10 -18.89
CA TYR A 2 4.94 -4.34 -19.35
C TYR A 2 4.19 -5.15 -20.43
N THR A 3 2.88 -5.31 -20.29
CA THR A 3 2.09 -6.14 -21.21
C THR A 3 1.57 -5.39 -22.43
N LEU A 4 1.57 -4.05 -22.43
CA LEU A 4 0.96 -3.27 -23.50
C LEU A 4 1.71 -3.39 -24.83
N PRO A 5 3.06 -3.26 -24.90
CA PRO A 5 3.79 -3.46 -26.15
C PRO A 5 3.64 -4.88 -26.69
N LEU A 6 3.74 -5.89 -25.82
CA LEU A 6 3.55 -7.29 -26.19
C LEU A 6 2.13 -7.56 -26.67
N LEU A 7 1.12 -6.96 -26.04
CA LEU A 7 -0.29 -7.08 -26.43
C LEU A 7 -0.56 -6.41 -27.78
N VAL A 8 0.01 -5.22 -28.03
CA VAL A 8 -0.12 -4.53 -29.32
C VAL A 8 0.52 -5.35 -30.43
N VAL A 9 1.72 -5.89 -30.19
CA VAL A 9 2.38 -6.77 -31.17
C VAL A 9 1.60 -8.08 -31.36
N ALA A 10 1.02 -8.64 -30.29
CA ALA A 10 0.20 -9.84 -30.39
C ALA A 10 -1.10 -9.59 -31.19
N ILE A 11 -1.81 -8.49 -30.93
CA ILE A 11 -3.00 -8.09 -31.69
C ILE A 11 -2.64 -7.84 -33.15
N TRP A 12 -1.55 -7.12 -33.41
CA TRP A 12 -1.07 -6.88 -34.78
C TRP A 12 -0.72 -8.20 -35.49
N ALA A 13 0.01 -9.11 -34.83
CA ALA A 13 0.34 -10.41 -35.38
C ALA A 13 -0.93 -11.25 -35.70
N LEU A 14 -1.96 -11.17 -34.86
CA LEU A 14 -3.26 -11.85 -35.08
C LEU A 14 -4.08 -11.22 -36.22
N CYS A 15 -3.94 -9.92 -36.48
CA CYS A 15 -4.59 -9.24 -37.60
C CYS A 15 -3.92 -9.52 -38.96
N LEU A 16 -2.73 -10.13 -38.98
CA LEU A 16 -1.99 -10.44 -40.20
C LEU A 16 -2.13 -11.91 -40.59
N ARG A 17 -2.43 -12.15 -41.87
CA ARG A 17 -2.67 -13.50 -42.41
C ARG A 17 -1.38 -14.32 -42.66
N ARG A 18 -0.20 -13.69 -42.59
CA ARG A 18 1.12 -14.30 -42.81
C ARG A 18 2.16 -13.72 -41.86
N TRP A 19 3.02 -14.59 -41.34
CA TRP A 19 4.18 -14.20 -40.54
C TRP A 19 5.25 -13.59 -41.43
N THR A 20 5.63 -12.34 -41.20
CA THR A 20 6.71 -11.66 -41.93
C THR A 20 7.91 -11.40 -41.01
N GLU A 21 9.11 -11.23 -41.59
CA GLU A 21 10.33 -10.92 -40.82
C GLU A 21 10.19 -9.65 -39.98
N GLY A 22 9.38 -8.68 -40.44
CA GLY A 22 9.07 -7.45 -39.69
C GLY A 22 8.35 -7.73 -38.37
N ILE A 23 7.43 -8.70 -38.34
CA ILE A 23 6.72 -9.10 -37.11
C ILE A 23 7.71 -9.78 -36.15
N GLY A 24 8.60 -10.64 -36.66
CA GLY A 24 9.63 -11.29 -35.84
C GLY A 24 10.52 -10.27 -35.13
N LYS A 25 10.99 -9.25 -35.87
CA LYS A 25 11.77 -8.14 -35.29
C LYS A 25 10.95 -7.33 -34.27
N ALA A 26 9.68 -7.05 -34.55
CA ALA A 26 8.80 -6.32 -33.63
C ALA A 26 8.55 -7.09 -32.31
N VAL A 27 8.35 -8.41 -32.39
CA VAL A 27 8.21 -9.28 -31.19
C VAL A 27 9.48 -9.26 -30.36
N ILE A 28 10.65 -9.41 -31.00
CA ILE A 28 11.94 -9.39 -30.29
C ILE A 28 12.14 -8.03 -29.60
N ILE A 29 11.89 -6.91 -30.30
CA ILE A 29 12.00 -5.57 -29.73
C ILE A 29 11.05 -5.41 -28.54
N ALA A 30 9.78 -5.82 -28.67
CA ALA A 30 8.81 -5.74 -27.59
C ALA A 30 9.23 -6.60 -26.38
N LEU A 31 9.74 -7.80 -26.62
CA LEU A 31 10.22 -8.70 -25.57
C LEU A 31 11.44 -8.12 -24.85
N VAL A 32 12.42 -7.59 -25.58
CA VAL A 32 13.62 -6.96 -25.03
C VAL A 32 13.24 -5.75 -24.18
N LEU A 33 12.40 -4.85 -24.68
CA LEU A 33 11.93 -3.67 -23.94
C LEU A 33 11.15 -4.07 -22.68
N SER A 34 10.25 -5.03 -22.78
CA SER A 34 9.47 -5.53 -21.64
C SER A 34 10.37 -6.17 -20.58
N THR A 35 11.35 -6.97 -21.00
CA THR A 35 12.32 -7.62 -20.09
C THR A 35 13.22 -6.59 -19.42
N ALA A 36 13.75 -5.62 -20.18
CA ALA A 36 14.54 -4.52 -19.64
C ALA A 36 13.75 -3.71 -18.60
N TYR A 37 12.47 -3.43 -18.86
CA TYR A 37 11.60 -2.74 -17.91
C TYR A 37 11.35 -3.55 -16.62
N GLN A 38 11.19 -4.88 -16.70
CA GLN A 38 11.09 -5.73 -15.52
C GLN A 38 12.38 -5.73 -14.70
N ALA A 39 13.53 -5.90 -15.37
CA ALA A 39 14.83 -5.85 -14.74
C ALA A 39 15.04 -4.49 -14.02
N TRP A 40 14.65 -3.40 -14.67
CA TRP A 40 14.63 -2.06 -14.08
C TRP A 40 13.77 -2.00 -12.82
N CYS A 41 12.52 -2.48 -12.88
CA CYS A 41 11.61 -2.42 -11.73
C CYS A 41 12.13 -3.24 -10.53
N VAL A 42 12.70 -4.42 -10.79
CA VAL A 42 13.32 -5.26 -9.75
C VAL A 42 14.53 -4.57 -9.14
N GLY A 43 15.40 -3.96 -9.97
CA GLY A 43 16.54 -3.18 -9.51
C GLY A 43 16.11 -1.99 -8.64
N ALA A 44 15.13 -1.22 -9.12
CA ALA A 44 14.57 -0.07 -8.41
C ALA A 44 13.95 -0.48 -7.06
N GLN A 45 13.18 -1.56 -7.03
CA GLN A 45 12.59 -2.09 -5.80
C GLN A 45 13.67 -2.49 -4.79
N ARG A 46 14.75 -3.14 -5.23
CA ARG A 46 15.87 -3.52 -4.36
C ARG A 46 16.54 -2.29 -3.74
N ILE A 47 16.82 -1.26 -4.55
CA ILE A 47 17.42 0.00 -4.07
C ILE A 47 16.54 0.63 -2.98
N VAL A 48 15.23 0.75 -3.22
CA VAL A 48 14.29 1.35 -2.27
C VAL A 48 14.18 0.51 -1.00
N LEU A 49 14.12 -0.81 -1.11
CA LEU A 49 14.07 -1.71 0.05
C LEU A 49 15.32 -1.59 0.93
N THR A 50 16.51 -1.54 0.32
CA THR A 50 17.77 -1.35 1.06
C THR A 50 17.76 -0.02 1.80
N ARG A 51 17.41 1.09 1.13
CA ARG A 51 17.33 2.41 1.77
C ARG A 51 16.29 2.48 2.87
N ALA A 52 15.14 1.84 2.70
CA ALA A 52 14.13 1.74 3.74
C ALA A 52 14.67 0.99 4.96
N LYS A 53 15.38 -0.13 4.76
CA LYS A 53 16.03 -0.85 5.86
C LYS A 53 17.10 -0.02 6.56
N ASP A 54 17.90 0.74 5.81
CA ASP A 54 18.95 1.58 6.39
C ASP A 54 18.35 2.71 7.23
N LEU A 55 17.28 3.35 6.76
CA LEU A 55 16.54 4.37 7.53
C LEU A 55 15.95 3.78 8.83
N LEU A 56 15.39 2.58 8.76
CA LEU A 56 14.83 1.89 9.94
C LEU A 56 15.93 1.50 10.94
N ARG A 57 17.08 1.00 10.45
CA ARG A 57 18.24 0.68 11.29
C ARG A 57 18.81 1.92 11.99
N GLN A 58 18.92 3.04 11.28
CA GLN A 58 19.35 4.32 11.89
C GLN A 58 18.37 4.80 12.96
N SER A 59 17.10 4.43 12.84
CA SER A 59 16.06 4.74 13.82
C SER A 59 15.90 3.65 14.90
N SER A 60 16.79 2.66 14.95
CA SER A 60 16.72 1.52 15.89
C SER A 60 15.38 0.76 15.87
N ILE A 61 14.74 0.66 14.70
CA ILE A 61 13.47 -0.04 14.54
C ILE A 61 13.71 -1.38 13.86
N GLU A 62 13.37 -2.45 14.56
CA GLU A 62 13.26 -3.78 13.98
C GLU A 62 11.87 -3.98 13.40
N GLN A 63 11.73 -3.98 12.07
CA GLN A 63 10.44 -4.19 11.42
C GLN A 63 10.02 -5.66 11.36
N ASP A 64 8.71 -5.92 11.49
CA ASP A 64 8.16 -7.27 11.36
C ASP A 64 8.07 -7.68 9.89
N LYS A 65 7.61 -6.75 9.05
CA LYS A 65 7.49 -6.91 7.60
C LYS A 65 7.79 -5.60 6.89
N LEU A 66 8.36 -5.72 5.69
CA LEU A 66 8.67 -4.60 4.81
C LEU A 66 8.29 -4.94 3.38
N LEU A 67 7.62 -4.00 2.70
CA LEU A 67 7.26 -4.13 1.30
C LEU A 67 7.43 -2.78 0.60
N ALA A 68 8.05 -2.76 -0.57
CA ALA A 68 8.14 -1.56 -1.41
C ALA A 68 7.30 -1.73 -2.67
N ILE A 69 6.45 -0.74 -2.96
CA ILE A 69 5.53 -0.71 -4.10
C ILE A 69 5.73 0.61 -4.84
N PRO A 70 5.81 0.63 -6.17
CA PRO A 70 5.86 1.88 -6.92
C PRO A 70 4.53 2.63 -6.77
N LEU A 71 4.59 3.96 -6.78
CA LEU A 71 3.39 4.79 -6.82
C LEU A 71 2.68 4.67 -8.18
N PRO A 72 1.38 5.01 -8.24
CA PRO A 72 0.64 5.01 -9.50
C PRO A 72 1.37 5.81 -10.58
N PHE A 73 1.45 5.24 -11.78
CA PHE A 73 2.02 5.87 -12.98
C PHE A 73 3.53 6.16 -12.96
N THR A 74 4.28 5.69 -11.97
CA THR A 74 5.73 5.96 -11.89
C THR A 74 6.53 4.77 -11.34
N SER A 75 7.71 4.52 -11.91
CA SER A 75 8.72 3.59 -11.36
C SER A 75 9.84 4.33 -10.63
N LEU A 76 9.71 5.65 -10.46
CA LEU A 76 10.74 6.52 -9.89
C LEU A 76 10.39 7.02 -8.49
N PHE A 77 9.13 6.89 -8.06
CA PHE A 77 8.71 7.28 -6.72
C PHE A 77 7.96 6.11 -6.08
N TRP A 78 8.39 5.72 -4.89
CA TRP A 78 8.01 4.46 -4.26
C TRP A 78 7.44 4.69 -2.88
N ARG A 79 6.53 3.81 -2.47
CA ARG A 79 6.05 3.71 -1.10
C ARG A 79 6.56 2.41 -0.48
N ALA A 80 7.38 2.53 0.56
CA ALA A 80 7.72 1.41 1.42
C ALA A 80 6.77 1.36 2.63
N ILE A 81 6.11 0.22 2.81
CA ILE A 81 5.18 -0.06 3.91
C ILE A 81 5.93 -0.92 4.92
N VAL A 82 6.08 -0.40 6.12
CA VAL A 82 6.71 -1.08 7.25
C VAL A 82 5.62 -1.49 8.22
N LEU A 83 5.58 -2.76 8.61
CA LEU A 83 4.71 -3.21 9.70
C LEU A 83 5.55 -3.36 10.96
N LYS A 84 5.06 -2.78 12.06
CA LYS A 84 5.66 -2.95 13.38
C LYS A 84 4.57 -2.96 14.44
N ASN A 85 4.38 -4.10 15.09
CA ASN A 85 3.33 -4.31 16.09
C ASN A 85 1.96 -3.92 15.53
N ASP A 86 1.25 -3.05 16.25
CA ASP A 86 -0.07 -2.53 15.89
C ASP A 86 -0.02 -1.28 15.00
N ASN A 87 1.16 -0.91 14.48
CA ASN A 87 1.33 0.24 13.60
C ASN A 87 1.84 -0.20 12.23
N TYR A 88 1.51 0.61 11.23
CA TYR A 88 2.19 0.58 9.94
C TYR A 88 2.75 1.96 9.62
N VAL A 89 3.90 1.99 8.97
CA VAL A 89 4.58 3.21 8.56
C VAL A 89 4.63 3.24 7.04
N ASN A 90 4.16 4.34 6.46
CA ASN A 90 4.36 4.66 5.05
C ASN A 90 5.60 5.54 4.91
N LEU A 91 6.57 5.05 4.14
CA LEU A 91 7.76 5.77 3.74
C LEU A 91 7.63 6.09 2.24
N TYR A 92 7.53 7.36 1.89
CA TYR A 92 7.50 7.78 0.48
C TYR A 92 8.88 8.24 0.05
N MET A 93 9.50 7.49 -0.87
CA MET A 93 10.91 7.60 -1.22
C MET A 93 11.11 7.78 -2.74
N PRO A 94 11.80 8.84 -3.18
CA PRO A 94 12.28 8.93 -4.54
C PRO A 94 13.38 7.88 -4.80
N LEU A 95 13.35 7.26 -5.97
CA LEU A 95 14.35 6.28 -6.40
C LEU A 95 15.73 6.92 -6.55
N PHE A 96 15.77 8.14 -7.09
CA PHE A 96 16.99 8.93 -7.22
C PHE A 96 16.93 10.09 -6.23
N GLY A 97 17.68 9.96 -5.15
CA GLY A 97 17.69 10.94 -4.07
C GLY A 97 18.27 10.34 -2.79
N ASP A 98 18.39 11.20 -1.79
CA ASP A 98 18.83 10.87 -0.45
C ASP A 98 17.63 10.60 0.48
N THR A 99 17.85 9.88 1.58
CA THR A 99 16.84 9.58 2.62
C THR A 99 16.21 10.84 3.20
N ARG A 100 16.90 11.98 3.15
CA ARG A 100 16.38 13.31 3.55
C ARG A 100 15.12 13.77 2.81
N HIS A 101 14.86 13.26 1.60
CA HIS A 101 13.64 13.55 0.85
C HIS A 101 12.52 12.56 1.14
N THR A 102 12.73 11.62 2.06
CA THR A 102 11.73 10.65 2.47
C THR A 102 10.74 11.30 3.41
N THR A 103 9.45 11.19 3.11
CA THR A 103 8.40 11.56 4.05
C THR A 103 7.85 10.33 4.75
N VAL A 104 7.62 10.45 6.06
CA VAL A 104 7.29 9.35 6.96
C VAL A 104 5.92 9.61 7.60
N TYR A 105 5.06 8.60 7.56
CA TYR A 105 3.71 8.68 8.13
C TYR A 105 3.42 7.42 8.92
N ILE A 106 2.94 7.56 10.16
CA ILE A 106 2.60 6.44 11.04
C ILE A 106 1.09 6.33 11.21
N HIS A 107 0.59 5.11 11.14
CA HIS A 107 -0.84 4.85 11.24
C HIS A 107 -1.11 3.60 12.06
N PRO A 108 -2.19 3.59 12.85
CA PRO A 108 -2.60 2.39 13.57
C PRO A 108 -3.20 1.35 12.62
N ARG A 109 -3.00 0.07 12.96
CA ARG A 109 -3.61 -1.09 12.29
C ARG A 109 -4.86 -1.59 13.01
N ASN A 110 -5.04 -1.19 14.26
CA ASN A 110 -6.15 -1.56 15.14
C ASN A 110 -6.36 -3.07 15.23
N LEU A 111 -5.28 -3.82 15.42
CA LEU A 111 -5.27 -5.28 15.57
C LEU A 111 -6.06 -5.75 16.80
N SER A 112 -6.41 -4.86 17.75
CA SER A 112 -7.35 -5.20 18.82
C SER A 112 -8.71 -5.66 18.28
N LEU A 113 -9.15 -5.10 17.15
CA LEU A 113 -10.37 -5.52 16.45
C LEU A 113 -10.26 -6.94 15.88
N ALA A 114 -9.05 -7.45 15.64
CA ALA A 114 -8.87 -8.83 15.18
C ALA A 114 -9.30 -9.84 16.24
N GLY A 115 -9.10 -9.52 17.53
CA GLY A 115 -9.60 -10.35 18.63
C GLY A 115 -11.12 -10.48 18.62
N CYS A 116 -11.82 -9.42 18.19
CA CYS A 116 -13.28 -9.40 18.06
C CYS A 116 -13.80 -10.25 16.91
N LEU A 117 -12.95 -10.58 15.93
CA LEU A 117 -13.33 -11.34 14.75
C LEU A 117 -13.26 -12.86 14.95
N GLY A 118 -12.69 -13.34 16.06
CA GLY A 118 -12.74 -14.75 16.46
C GLY A 118 -12.44 -15.74 15.33
N LYS A 119 -13.42 -16.59 14.99
CA LYS A 119 -13.34 -17.62 13.93
C LYS A 119 -13.87 -17.16 12.56
N ASN A 120 -13.97 -15.85 12.33
CA ASN A 120 -14.50 -15.32 11.06
C ASN A 120 -13.67 -15.80 9.86
N SER A 121 -14.33 -16.55 9.00
CA SER A 121 -13.71 -17.17 7.82
C SER A 121 -13.20 -16.14 6.80
N ALA A 122 -13.96 -15.06 6.57
CA ALA A 122 -13.58 -13.99 5.67
C ALA A 122 -12.32 -13.25 6.18
N PHE A 123 -12.24 -12.99 7.48
CA PHE A 123 -11.04 -12.40 8.08
C PHE A 123 -9.81 -13.30 7.91
N SER A 124 -9.94 -14.61 8.17
CA SER A 124 -8.84 -15.57 7.99
C SER A 124 -8.34 -15.61 6.53
N GLN A 125 -9.25 -15.66 5.57
CA GLN A 125 -8.91 -15.64 4.14
C GLN A 125 -8.24 -14.33 3.72
N LEU A 126 -8.81 -13.18 4.10
CA LEU A 126 -8.29 -11.85 3.72
C LEU A 126 -6.95 -11.54 4.40
N SER A 127 -6.77 -11.92 5.66
CA SER A 127 -5.51 -11.76 6.39
C SER A 127 -4.39 -12.61 5.77
N SER A 128 -4.70 -13.85 5.36
CA SER A 128 -3.78 -14.71 4.60
C SER A 128 -3.44 -14.11 3.23
N PHE A 129 -4.45 -13.66 2.47
CA PHE A 129 -4.26 -13.04 1.15
C PHE A 129 -3.39 -11.77 1.19
N SER A 130 -3.62 -10.92 2.19
CA SER A 130 -2.82 -9.72 2.44
C SER A 130 -1.43 -10.02 3.00
N ARG A 131 -1.15 -11.27 3.38
CA ARG A 131 0.06 -11.70 4.08
C ARG A 131 0.32 -10.87 5.34
N GLY A 132 -0.74 -10.40 5.99
CA GLY A 132 -0.67 -9.50 7.14
C GLY A 132 -0.56 -8.00 6.82
N PHE A 133 -0.47 -7.58 5.55
CA PHE A 133 -0.51 -6.16 5.17
C PHE A 133 -1.95 -5.63 5.14
N TYR A 134 -2.56 -5.54 6.32
CA TYR A 134 -3.90 -5.02 6.50
C TYR A 134 -3.99 -4.10 7.72
N ARG A 135 -5.03 -3.28 7.70
CA ARG A 135 -5.55 -2.58 8.87
C ARG A 135 -7.04 -2.87 9.02
N LEU A 136 -7.51 -2.79 10.26
CA LEU A 136 -8.92 -2.83 10.60
C LEU A 136 -9.37 -1.43 10.98
N ASP A 137 -10.52 -1.02 10.51
CA ASP A 137 -11.15 0.23 10.90
C ASP A 137 -12.56 -0.09 11.38
N GLN A 138 -13.00 0.59 12.44
CA GLN A 138 -14.39 0.57 12.85
C GLN A 138 -15.10 1.79 12.26
N HIS A 139 -16.11 1.55 11.42
CA HIS A 139 -17.00 2.60 10.95
C HIS A 139 -18.42 2.28 11.42
N ARG A 140 -18.91 3.04 12.40
CA ARG A 140 -20.21 2.78 13.08
C ARG A 140 -20.25 1.35 13.65
N ASP A 141 -21.26 0.57 13.25
CA ASP A 141 -21.47 -0.82 13.63
C ASP A 141 -20.69 -1.80 12.75
N VAL A 142 -19.81 -1.36 11.86
CA VAL A 142 -19.13 -2.22 10.89
C VAL A 142 -17.61 -2.25 11.11
N ILE A 143 -17.04 -3.46 11.09
CA ILE A 143 -15.59 -3.66 10.98
C ILE A 143 -15.23 -3.73 9.50
N GLN A 144 -14.41 -2.78 9.08
CA GLN A 144 -13.83 -2.69 7.75
C GLN A 144 -12.41 -3.25 7.76
N PHE A 145 -12.14 -4.17 6.84
CA PHE A 145 -10.80 -4.65 6.50
C PHE A 145 -10.27 -3.88 5.29
N SER A 146 -9.06 -3.34 5.36
CA SER A 146 -8.41 -2.67 4.23
C SER A 146 -7.01 -3.26 3.96
N ASP A 147 -6.75 -3.67 2.72
CA ASP A 147 -5.42 -4.15 2.28
C ASP A 147 -4.49 -2.95 2.02
N LEU A 148 -3.38 -2.89 2.75
CA LEU A 148 -2.44 -1.76 2.71
C LEU A 148 -1.69 -1.68 1.36
N ARG A 149 -1.62 -2.78 0.61
CA ARG A 149 -0.84 -2.87 -0.63
C ARG A 149 -1.52 -2.17 -1.80
N MET A 150 -2.83 -1.93 -1.74
CA MET A 150 -3.63 -1.48 -2.88
C MET A 150 -4.40 -0.20 -2.59
N GLY A 151 -3.86 0.92 -3.07
CA GLY A 151 -4.34 2.28 -2.79
C GLY A 151 -3.38 3.06 -1.89
N LEU A 152 -3.79 4.23 -1.42
CA LEU A 152 -2.98 5.12 -0.57
C LEU A 152 -3.81 5.54 0.64
N THR A 153 -3.23 5.57 1.84
CA THR A 153 -3.97 5.91 3.07
C THR A 153 -4.70 7.24 2.95
N PRO A 154 -5.96 7.40 3.38
CA PRO A 154 -6.89 6.40 3.92
C PRO A 154 -7.71 5.66 2.83
N ASN A 155 -7.45 5.93 1.56
CA ASN A 155 -8.22 5.53 0.39
C ASN A 155 -7.67 4.23 -0.24
N TYR A 156 -8.15 3.09 0.25
CA TYR A 156 -7.77 1.77 -0.26
C TYR A 156 -8.76 1.25 -1.31
N ILE A 157 -8.23 0.58 -2.33
CA ILE A 157 -9.03 0.01 -3.43
C ILE A 157 -9.73 -1.27 -2.97
N PHE A 158 -9.09 -2.00 -2.06
CA PHE A 158 -9.55 -3.24 -1.46
C PHE A 158 -9.88 -3.03 0.01
N SER A 159 -11.08 -2.48 0.20
CA SER A 159 -11.73 -2.33 1.49
C SER A 159 -13.03 -3.13 1.52
N TYR A 160 -13.22 -3.93 2.57
CA TYR A 160 -14.37 -4.81 2.73
C TYR A 160 -14.96 -4.68 4.12
N ALA A 161 -16.29 -4.55 4.21
CA ALA A 161 -17.03 -4.78 5.44
C ALA A 161 -17.09 -6.29 5.70
N ILE A 162 -16.53 -6.76 6.82
CA ILE A 162 -16.38 -8.21 7.11
C ILE A 162 -17.19 -8.67 8.32
N ALA A 163 -17.59 -7.75 9.20
CA ALA A 163 -18.38 -8.07 10.38
C ALA A 163 -19.13 -6.84 10.88
N LYS A 164 -20.21 -7.08 11.63
CA LYS A 164 -20.93 -6.05 12.36
C LYS A 164 -20.70 -6.18 13.86
N LEU A 165 -20.42 -5.08 14.54
CA LEU A 165 -20.42 -5.00 15.99
C LEU A 165 -21.87 -4.86 16.48
N SER A 166 -22.27 -5.71 17.42
CA SER A 166 -23.55 -5.67 18.10
C SER A 166 -23.33 -5.57 19.62
N VAL A 167 -24.39 -5.28 20.36
CA VAL A 167 -24.37 -5.25 21.84
C VAL A 167 -23.96 -6.61 22.40
N LYS A 168 -24.37 -7.71 21.75
CA LYS A 168 -24.01 -9.10 22.11
C LYS A 168 -22.65 -9.57 21.54
N GLY A 169 -21.85 -8.68 20.96
CA GLY A 169 -20.57 -8.98 20.34
C GLY A 169 -20.61 -8.93 18.81
N THR A 170 -19.61 -9.52 18.16
CA THR A 170 -19.43 -9.45 16.70
C THR A 170 -20.32 -10.44 15.96
N LYS A 171 -21.07 -9.96 14.96
CA LYS A 171 -21.84 -10.78 14.02
C LYS A 171 -21.13 -10.85 12.68
N GLU A 172 -20.88 -12.06 12.19
CA GLU A 172 -20.30 -12.27 10.87
C GLU A 172 -21.23 -11.76 9.75
N MET A 173 -20.63 -11.24 8.69
CA MET A 173 -21.35 -10.77 7.50
C MET A 173 -20.58 -11.21 6.25
N PRO A 174 -21.26 -11.51 5.13
CA PRO A 174 -20.58 -11.76 3.88
C PRO A 174 -19.74 -10.54 3.47
N PRO A 175 -18.48 -10.72 3.03
CA PRO A 175 -17.60 -9.61 2.75
C PRO A 175 -18.18 -8.71 1.67
N ARG A 176 -18.52 -7.48 2.03
CA ARG A 176 -19.07 -6.48 1.10
C ARG A 176 -18.00 -5.44 0.79
N ARG A 177 -17.68 -5.25 -0.48
CA ARG A 177 -16.74 -4.22 -0.90
C ARG A 177 -17.28 -2.83 -0.56
N ILE A 178 -16.46 -2.02 0.07
CA ILE A 178 -16.72 -0.60 0.34
C ILE A 178 -16.02 0.19 -0.75
N PHE A 179 -16.77 1.05 -1.44
CA PHE A 179 -16.22 1.98 -2.40
C PHE A 179 -15.91 3.30 -1.71
N GLY A 180 -14.75 3.87 -2.02
CA GLY A 180 -14.34 5.19 -1.57
C GLY A 180 -13.60 5.93 -2.68
N PRO A 181 -13.28 7.21 -2.45
CA PRO A 181 -12.43 7.96 -3.36
C PRO A 181 -11.08 7.24 -3.51
N ARG A 182 -10.46 7.32 -4.70
CA ARG A 182 -9.18 6.66 -4.99
C ARG A 182 -7.96 7.55 -4.72
N SER A 183 -8.20 8.86 -4.62
CA SER A 183 -7.22 9.90 -4.33
C SER A 183 -7.84 10.95 -3.43
N GLY A 184 -7.03 11.60 -2.60
CA GLY A 184 -7.43 12.76 -1.83
C GLY A 184 -7.11 14.07 -2.55
N PRO A 185 -7.64 15.21 -2.07
CA PRO A 185 -7.31 16.53 -2.58
C PRO A 185 -5.80 16.80 -2.55
N GLY A 186 -5.23 17.25 -3.67
CA GLY A 186 -3.81 17.61 -3.77
C GLY A 186 -2.83 16.43 -3.86
N ASP A 187 -3.30 15.19 -3.96
CA ASP A 187 -2.44 14.01 -4.12
C ASP A 187 -1.65 14.02 -5.43
N VAL A 188 -2.24 14.56 -6.51
CA VAL A 188 -1.56 14.66 -7.82
C VAL A 188 -0.42 15.67 -7.76
N ASP A 189 -0.67 16.86 -7.23
CA ASP A 189 0.36 17.89 -7.06
C ASP A 189 1.48 17.41 -6.13
N TRP A 190 1.11 16.71 -5.05
CA TRP A 190 2.07 16.08 -4.14
C TRP A 190 2.93 15.03 -4.87
N LEU A 191 2.32 14.16 -5.69
CA LEU A 191 3.02 13.13 -6.45
C LEU A 191 4.06 13.76 -7.39
N PHE A 192 3.64 14.75 -8.18
CA PHE A 192 4.53 15.42 -9.13
C PHE A 192 5.61 16.26 -8.44
N ALA A 193 5.30 16.96 -7.35
CA ALA A 193 6.29 17.71 -6.58
C ALA A 193 7.43 16.80 -6.08
N ASN A 194 7.07 15.66 -5.48
CA ASN A 194 8.06 14.72 -4.96
C ASN A 194 8.82 13.99 -6.08
N LEU A 195 8.17 13.72 -7.22
CA LEU A 195 8.83 13.18 -8.41
C LEU A 195 9.92 14.13 -8.94
N LEU A 196 9.63 15.43 -8.92
CA LEU A 196 10.55 16.51 -9.28
C LEU A 196 11.54 16.88 -8.15
N ARG A 197 11.66 16.03 -7.13
CA ARG A 197 12.55 16.19 -5.96
C ARG A 197 12.28 17.43 -5.11
N ASN A 198 11.06 17.96 -5.13
CA ASN A 198 10.59 18.94 -4.16
C ASN A 198 9.80 18.21 -3.05
N PRO A 199 10.42 17.87 -1.90
CA PRO A 199 9.80 17.03 -0.89
C PRO A 199 8.59 17.75 -0.29
N LYS A 200 7.39 17.31 -0.68
CA LYS A 200 6.13 17.87 -0.19
C LYS A 200 5.46 16.85 0.72
N ILE A 201 4.94 17.31 1.85
CA ILE A 201 4.11 16.48 2.73
C ILE A 201 2.78 16.22 2.01
N ARG A 202 2.31 14.98 2.07
CA ARG A 202 1.06 14.58 1.46
C ARG A 202 -0.10 15.22 2.22
N PRO A 203 -0.95 16.04 1.58
CA PRO A 203 -2.04 16.75 2.25
C PRO A 203 -2.97 15.80 3.01
N THR A 204 -3.34 14.69 2.37
CA THR A 204 -4.27 13.68 2.90
C THR A 204 -3.73 12.91 4.12
N GLU A 205 -2.42 12.76 4.25
CA GLU A 205 -1.78 12.10 5.40
C GLU A 205 -1.08 13.07 6.36
N LYS A 206 -1.17 14.39 6.13
CA LYS A 206 -0.49 15.41 6.93
C LYS A 206 -0.66 15.26 8.45
N PRO A 207 -1.83 14.88 9.00
CA PRO A 207 -1.99 14.70 10.46
C PRO A 207 -1.15 13.56 11.05
N HIS A 208 -0.72 12.61 10.22
CA HIS A 208 0.01 11.41 10.61
C HIS A 208 1.50 11.50 10.23
N TRP A 209 1.91 12.65 9.69
CA TRP A 209 3.29 12.90 9.33
C TRP A 209 4.15 13.06 10.57
N ILE A 210 5.31 12.40 10.56
CA ILE A 210 6.32 12.50 11.61
C ILE A 210 7.69 12.75 10.99
N LYS A 211 8.59 13.35 11.77
CA LYS A 211 9.99 13.42 11.36
C LYS A 211 10.61 12.03 11.46
N ALA A 212 11.54 11.72 10.56
CA ALA A 212 12.24 10.44 10.59
C ALA A 212 13.01 10.20 11.91
N THR A 213 13.48 11.27 12.56
CA THR A 213 14.14 11.22 13.88
C THR A 213 13.22 10.75 15.00
N ASP A 214 11.93 11.02 14.87
CA ASP A 214 10.95 10.76 15.93
C ASP A 214 10.35 9.35 15.81
N LEU A 215 10.72 8.63 14.73
CA LEU A 215 10.18 7.34 14.37
C LEU A 215 10.34 6.30 15.49
N ALA A 216 11.50 6.29 16.16
CA ALA A 216 11.80 5.35 17.25
C ALA A 216 10.86 5.52 18.45
N HIS A 217 10.46 6.75 18.75
CA HIS A 217 9.63 7.07 19.91
C HIS A 217 8.14 6.81 19.65
N THR A 218 7.67 6.95 18.41
CA THR A 218 6.26 6.76 18.06
C THR A 218 5.93 5.31 17.67
N VAL A 219 6.88 4.61 17.03
CA VAL A 219 6.69 3.23 16.58
C VAL A 219 6.87 2.26 17.74
N GLY A 220 5.81 2.04 18.53
CA GLY A 220 5.82 1.12 19.67
C GLY A 220 4.88 1.52 20.80
N GLN A 221 4.35 2.74 20.77
CA GLN A 221 3.29 3.13 21.69
C GLN A 221 2.04 2.29 21.43
N LYS A 222 1.47 1.76 22.50
CA LYS A 222 0.25 0.96 22.48
C LYS A 222 -0.89 1.85 21.96
N THR A 223 -1.46 1.52 20.81
CA THR A 223 -2.67 2.18 20.31
C THR A 223 -3.82 1.97 21.31
N ALA A 224 -4.73 2.94 21.40
CA ALA A 224 -5.98 2.78 22.15
C ALA A 224 -6.69 1.49 21.69
N GLN A 225 -7.03 0.62 22.64
CA GLN A 225 -7.69 -0.64 22.34
C GLN A 225 -9.16 -0.38 21.97
N LEU A 226 -9.51 -0.62 20.71
CA LEU A 226 -10.90 -0.67 20.27
C LEU A 226 -11.55 -1.96 20.78
N GLY A 227 -12.71 -1.82 21.42
CA GLY A 227 -13.47 -2.92 22.03
C GLY A 227 -14.38 -3.65 21.04
N CYS A 228 -14.83 -4.85 21.44
CA CYS A 228 -15.68 -5.73 20.63
C CYS A 228 -17.18 -5.44 20.70
N HIS A 229 -17.56 -4.33 21.34
CA HIS A 229 -18.93 -3.89 21.49
C HIS A 229 -19.13 -2.57 20.77
N PHE A 230 -20.24 -2.45 20.04
CA PHE A 230 -20.63 -1.16 19.49
C PHE A 230 -21.03 -0.24 20.65
N ARG A 231 -20.27 0.84 20.85
CA ARG A 231 -20.67 1.96 21.69
C ARG A 231 -21.27 3.02 20.75
N PRO A 232 -22.59 3.29 20.80
CA PRO A 232 -23.14 4.39 20.02
C PRO A 232 -22.43 5.69 20.44
N PRO A 233 -22.20 6.64 19.50
CA PRO A 233 -21.75 7.96 19.89
C PRO A 233 -22.77 8.50 20.90
N ASP A 234 -22.28 9.01 22.04
CA ASP A 234 -23.14 9.63 23.06
C ASP A 234 -24.03 10.65 22.36
N GLY A 235 -25.34 10.53 22.59
CA GLY A 235 -26.40 11.23 21.85
C GLY A 235 -26.28 12.75 21.91
#